data_AF-A0A946MXR7-F1
#
_entry.id   AF-A0A946MXR7-F1
#
_cell.length_a   1.000
_cell.length_b   1.000
_cell.length_c   1.000
_cell.angle_alpha   90.00
_cell.angle_beta   90.00
_cell.angle_gamma   90.00
#
_symmetry.space_group_name_H-M   'P 1'
#
loop_
_entity.id
_entity.type
_entity.pdbx_description
1 polymer ?
#
loop_
_entity_poly.entity_id
_entity_poly.type
_entity_poly.pdbx_seq_one_letter_code
_entity_poly.pdbx_strand_id
1 'polypeptide(L)'
;EMDPMLAGVLADLSMTGTLDTSLNVGRLILQQIEGVARLHKKQVEQAGFVVLKSPDVPSLLVETGFISNPQEADRLATPAYQDKMARAIRRGIQTWFARQPPPGTLLAWQREQGGREVTIAVGDTLSQIAERFGVPVADIKSTNGLSRDVIYIGQTLVIPEAP
;
A
#
# COMPACT_ATOMS: atom_id res chain seq x y z
N GLU A 1 -25.89 -17.35 17.32
CA GLU A 1 -24.64 -18.03 16.92
C GLU A 1 -24.43 -17.85 15.43
N MET A 2 -23.20 -17.67 14.97
CA MET A 2 -22.89 -17.67 13.53
C MET A 2 -22.91 -19.10 13.00
N ASP A 3 -23.45 -19.30 11.79
CA ASP A 3 -23.42 -20.59 11.09
C ASP A 3 -21.95 -21.03 10.86
N PRO A 4 -21.55 -22.25 11.26
CA PRO A 4 -20.20 -22.78 11.04
C PRO A 4 -19.74 -22.72 9.57
N MET A 5 -20.66 -22.87 8.62
CA MET A 5 -20.36 -22.76 7.19
C MET A 5 -20.04 -21.32 6.80
N LEU A 6 -20.81 -20.35 7.28
CA LEU A 6 -20.54 -18.93 7.06
C LEU A 6 -19.21 -18.49 7.70
N ALA A 7 -18.92 -18.99 8.92
CA ALA A 7 -17.65 -18.73 9.58
C ALA A 7 -16.46 -19.28 8.77
N GLY A 8 -16.59 -20.48 8.19
CA GLY A 8 -15.58 -21.07 7.30
C GLY A 8 -15.36 -20.24 6.04
N VAL A 9 -16.43 -19.83 5.36
CA VAL A 9 -16.33 -19.00 4.15
C VAL A 9 -15.67 -17.65 4.45
N LEU A 10 -16.04 -16.98 5.55
CA LEU A 10 -15.42 -15.72 5.95
C LEU A 10 -13.94 -15.89 6.29
N ALA A 11 -13.56 -17.00 6.95
CA ALA A 11 -12.16 -17.32 7.23
C ALA A 11 -11.36 -17.54 5.95
N ASP A 12 -11.91 -18.27 4.97
CA ASP A 12 -11.27 -18.53 3.67
C ASP A 12 -11.10 -17.24 2.86
N LEU A 13 -12.11 -16.36 2.86
CA LEU A 13 -12.04 -15.05 2.23
C LEU A 13 -10.99 -14.16 2.89
N SER A 14 -10.94 -14.13 4.23
CA SER A 14 -9.91 -13.41 4.98
C SER A 14 -8.51 -13.94 4.65
N MET A 15 -8.33 -15.26 4.66
CA MET A 15 -7.05 -15.89 4.34
C MET A 15 -6.60 -15.57 2.92
N THR A 16 -7.54 -15.59 1.95
CA THR A 16 -7.25 -15.23 0.56
C THR A 16 -6.84 -13.77 0.42
N GLY A 17 -7.56 -12.85 1.07
CA GLY A 17 -7.21 -11.42 1.09
C GLY A 17 -5.85 -11.15 1.75
N THR A 18 -5.58 -11.83 2.86
CA THR A 18 -4.29 -11.76 3.57
C THR A 18 -3.14 -12.30 2.72
N LEU A 19 -3.37 -13.38 1.96
CA LEU A 19 -2.38 -13.94 1.03
C LEU A 19 -2.09 -12.97 -0.12
N ASP A 20 -3.11 -12.38 -0.76
CA ASP A 20 -2.91 -11.39 -1.83
C ASP A 20 -2.14 -10.17 -1.31
N THR A 21 -2.53 -9.67 -0.13
CA THR A 21 -1.83 -8.58 0.57
C THR A 21 -0.35 -8.94 0.78
N SER A 22 -0.07 -10.14 1.31
CA SER A 22 1.30 -10.62 1.53
C SER A 22 2.09 -10.63 0.22
N LEU A 23 1.52 -11.16 -0.86
CA LEU A 23 2.18 -11.18 -2.18
C LEU A 23 2.49 -9.77 -2.69
N ASN A 24 1.56 -8.82 -2.54
CA ASN A 24 1.75 -7.44 -2.96
C ASN A 24 2.86 -6.73 -2.17
N VAL A 25 2.84 -6.83 -0.84
CA VAL A 25 3.89 -6.30 0.04
C VAL A 25 5.24 -6.94 -0.30
N GLY A 26 5.26 -8.27 -0.47
CA GLY A 26 6.45 -9.03 -0.82
C GLY A 26 7.09 -8.56 -2.13
N ARG A 27 6.30 -8.25 -3.16
CA ARG A 27 6.83 -7.73 -4.45
C ARG A 27 7.51 -6.38 -4.27
N LEU A 28 6.92 -5.48 -3.48
CA LEU A 28 7.50 -4.16 -3.20
C LEU A 28 8.80 -4.27 -2.40
N ILE A 29 8.86 -5.19 -1.42
CA ILE A 29 10.10 -5.47 -0.68
C ILE A 29 11.16 -6.07 -1.60
N LEU A 30 10.81 -7.05 -2.43
CA LEU A 30 11.74 -7.73 -3.34
C LEU A 30 12.41 -6.74 -4.32
N GLN A 31 11.64 -5.80 -4.87
CA GLN A 31 12.15 -4.72 -5.73
C GLN A 31 13.22 -3.86 -5.04
N GLN A 32 13.06 -3.59 -3.74
CA GLN A 32 14.08 -2.84 -2.98
C GLN A 32 15.31 -3.67 -2.65
N ILE A 33 15.14 -4.98 -2.42
CA ILE A 33 16.23 -5.92 -2.11
C ILE A 33 17.11 -6.18 -3.33
N GLU A 34 16.56 -6.15 -4.56
CA GLU A 34 17.33 -6.32 -5.80
C GLU A 34 18.52 -5.37 -5.90
N GLY A 35 18.40 -4.15 -5.37
CA GLY A 35 19.49 -3.16 -5.33
C GLY A 35 20.54 -3.40 -4.23
N VAL A 36 20.36 -4.40 -3.36
CA VAL A 36 21.25 -4.71 -2.23
C VAL A 36 21.93 -6.07 -2.39
N ALA A 37 21.19 -7.07 -2.86
CA ALA A 37 21.64 -8.45 -2.95
C ALA A 37 21.24 -9.07 -4.29
N ARG A 38 22.01 -10.08 -4.73
CA ARG A 38 21.62 -10.88 -5.90
C ARG A 38 20.41 -11.72 -5.53
N LEU A 39 19.31 -11.52 -6.26
CA LEU A 39 18.10 -12.31 -6.05
C LEU A 39 18.27 -13.74 -6.58
N HIS A 40 17.86 -14.72 -5.78
CA HIS A 40 17.75 -16.12 -6.22
C HIS A 40 16.56 -16.32 -7.17
N LYS A 41 15.46 -15.59 -6.92
CA LYS A 41 14.24 -15.55 -7.74
C LYS A 41 13.84 -14.12 -8.00
N LYS A 42 13.38 -13.84 -9.22
CA LYS A 42 12.92 -12.50 -9.63
C LYS A 42 11.49 -12.18 -9.18
N GLN A 43 10.79 -13.16 -8.62
CA GLN A 43 9.40 -13.06 -8.20
C GLN A 43 9.26 -13.59 -6.77
N VAL A 44 8.17 -13.20 -6.10
CA VAL A 44 7.81 -13.72 -4.79
C VAL A 44 7.33 -15.16 -4.97
N GLU A 45 7.90 -16.08 -4.21
CA GLU A 45 7.52 -17.49 -4.23
C GLU A 45 6.49 -17.79 -3.12
N GLN A 46 5.72 -18.86 -3.32
CA GLN A 46 4.75 -19.36 -2.34
C GLN A 46 5.13 -20.77 -1.92
N ALA A 47 5.03 -21.04 -0.63
CA ALA A 47 5.27 -22.36 -0.05
C ALA A 47 4.45 -22.53 1.23
N GLY A 48 4.21 -23.79 1.62
CA GLY A 48 3.36 -24.15 2.76
C GLY A 48 3.98 -23.95 4.14
N PHE A 49 4.73 -22.86 4.37
CA PHE A 49 5.36 -22.57 5.65
C PHE A 49 4.32 -22.26 6.73
N VAL A 50 4.37 -22.99 7.85
CA VAL A 50 3.42 -22.82 8.97
C VAL A 50 3.45 -21.40 9.55
N VAL A 51 4.64 -20.79 9.62
CA VAL A 51 4.84 -19.43 10.13
C VAL A 51 4.16 -18.34 9.29
N LEU A 52 3.66 -18.67 8.10
CA LEU A 52 2.99 -17.73 7.20
C LEU A 52 1.46 -17.90 7.16
N LYS A 53 0.88 -18.76 8.02
CA LYS A 53 -0.54 -19.17 7.93
C LYS A 53 -1.51 -18.35 8.81
N SER A 54 -1.21 -17.08 9.09
CA SER A 54 -2.19 -16.23 9.77
C SER A 54 -3.31 -15.82 8.79
N PRO A 55 -4.60 -15.97 9.18
CA PRO A 55 -5.73 -15.62 8.31
C PRO A 55 -6.00 -14.12 8.22
N ASP A 56 -5.49 -13.34 9.17
CA ASP A 56 -5.78 -11.91 9.39
C ASP A 56 -4.53 -11.02 9.40
N VAL A 57 -3.33 -11.60 9.39
CA VAL A 57 -2.06 -10.87 9.38
C VAL A 57 -1.22 -11.24 8.15
N PRO A 58 -0.93 -10.28 7.25
CA PRO A 58 -0.03 -10.50 6.14
C PRO A 58 1.35 -10.95 6.62
N SER A 59 1.83 -12.09 6.10
CA SER A 59 3.01 -12.77 6.63
C SER A 59 4.01 -13.07 5.51
N LEU A 60 5.28 -12.76 5.75
CA LEU A 60 6.36 -12.86 4.78
C LEU A 60 7.58 -13.55 5.39
N LEU A 61 8.19 -14.44 4.61
CA LEU A 61 9.52 -14.97 4.89
C LEU A 61 10.51 -14.28 3.95
N VAL A 62 11.49 -13.57 4.52
CA VAL A 62 12.50 -12.84 3.76
C VAL A 62 13.84 -13.56 3.85
N GLU A 63 14.30 -14.09 2.73
CA GLU A 63 15.63 -14.65 2.61
C GLU A 63 16.64 -13.53 2.32
N THR A 64 17.57 -13.31 3.24
CA THR A 64 18.56 -12.21 3.15
C THR A 64 19.88 -12.63 2.50
N GLY A 65 20.06 -13.95 2.33
CA GLY A 65 21.22 -14.63 1.75
C GLY A 65 21.37 -16.05 2.31
N PHE A 66 22.28 -16.82 1.71
CA PHE A 66 22.58 -18.20 2.08
C PHE A 66 23.86 -18.27 2.92
N ILE A 67 23.75 -18.63 4.21
CA ILE A 67 24.92 -18.85 5.07
C ILE A 67 25.81 -20.02 4.61
N SER A 68 25.26 -20.93 3.81
CA SER A 68 26.00 -22.02 3.18
C SER A 68 26.94 -21.55 2.06
N ASN A 69 26.74 -20.34 1.52
CA ASN A 69 27.65 -19.72 0.58
C ASN A 69 28.65 -18.81 1.33
N PRO A 70 29.97 -19.12 1.30
CA PRO A 70 30.95 -18.35 2.07
C PRO A 70 30.95 -16.84 1.80
N GLN A 71 30.78 -16.44 0.53
CA GLN A 71 30.77 -15.01 0.15
C GLN A 71 29.52 -14.28 0.64
N GLU A 72 28.39 -14.98 0.77
CA GLU A 72 27.17 -14.41 1.36
C GLU A 72 27.23 -14.42 2.88
N ALA A 73 27.77 -15.48 3.49
CA ALA A 73 28.00 -15.57 4.92
C ALA A 73 28.88 -14.41 5.44
N ASP A 74 29.99 -14.13 4.75
CA ASP A 74 30.87 -13.01 5.08
C ASP A 74 30.12 -11.68 5.04
N ARG A 75 29.27 -11.46 4.03
CA ARG A 75 28.45 -10.25 3.92
C ARG A 75 27.40 -10.17 5.02
N LEU A 76 26.67 -11.27 5.26
CA LEU A 76 25.63 -11.38 6.29
C LEU A 76 26.17 -11.09 7.70
N ALA A 77 27.45 -11.37 7.95
CA ALA A 77 28.12 -11.06 9.20
C ALA A 77 28.46 -9.57 9.40
N THR A 78 28.40 -8.75 8.34
CA THR A 78 28.75 -7.32 8.45
C THR A 78 27.56 -6.44 8.85
N PRO A 79 27.72 -5.53 9.84
CA PRO A 79 26.67 -4.59 10.22
C PRO A 79 26.23 -3.68 9.06
N ALA A 80 27.16 -3.29 8.19
CA ALA A 80 26.87 -2.45 7.03
C ALA A 80 25.92 -3.12 6.03
N TYR A 81 26.08 -4.43 5.77
CA TYR A 81 25.17 -5.18 4.89
C TYR A 81 23.80 -5.38 5.55
N GLN A 82 23.79 -5.77 6.83
CA GLN A 82 22.55 -5.93 7.60
C GLN A 82 21.70 -4.65 7.59
N ASP A 83 22.34 -3.48 7.77
CA ASP A 83 21.66 -2.20 7.72
C ASP A 83 21.13 -1.89 6.30
N LYS A 84 21.93 -2.11 5.24
CA LYS A 84 21.45 -1.96 3.85
C LYS A 84 20.22 -2.82 3.57
N MET A 85 20.22 -4.08 4.02
CA MET A 85 19.08 -4.99 3.88
C MET A 85 17.85 -4.50 4.67
N ALA A 86 18.03 -4.11 5.94
CA ALA A 86 16.96 -3.57 6.77
C ALA A 86 16.34 -2.30 6.17
N ARG A 87 17.16 -1.40 5.60
CA ARG A 87 16.68 -0.20 4.88
C ARG A 87 15.91 -0.56 3.62
N ALA A 88 16.30 -1.60 2.87
CA ALA A 88 15.56 -2.05 1.71
C ALA A 88 14.17 -2.60 2.09
N ILE A 89 14.12 -3.48 3.09
CA ILE A 89 12.86 -4.02 3.63
C ILE A 89 11.95 -2.88 4.12
N ARG A 90 12.51 -1.95 4.93
CA ARG A 90 11.78 -0.78 5.41
C ARG A 90 11.20 0.06 4.28
N ARG A 91 11.98 0.35 3.24
CA ARG A 91 11.49 1.12 2.07
C ARG A 91 10.35 0.40 1.36
N GLY A 92 10.41 -0.92 1.24
CA GLY A 92 9.33 -1.72 0.67
C GLY A 92 8.04 -1.60 1.48
N ILE A 93 8.14 -1.73 2.81
CA ILE A 93 7.01 -1.57 3.74
C ILE A 93 6.44 -0.14 3.71
N GLN A 94 7.29 0.88 3.71
CA GLN A 94 6.86 2.28 3.60
C GLN A 94 6.15 2.54 2.26
N THR A 95 6.66 1.97 1.16
CA THR A 95 6.03 2.07 -0.16
C THR A 95 4.65 1.41 -0.16
N TRP A 96 4.50 0.27 0.51
CA TRP A 96 3.21 -0.39 0.67
C TRP A 96 2.20 0.52 1.37
N PHE A 97 2.53 1.02 2.57
CA PHE A 97 1.59 1.84 3.34
C PHE A 97 1.36 3.23 2.73
N ALA A 98 2.27 3.74 1.92
CA ALA A 98 2.01 4.96 1.13
C ALA A 98 0.97 4.71 0.02
N ARG A 99 0.93 3.50 -0.55
CA ARG A 99 -0.03 3.12 -1.62
C ARG A 99 -1.37 2.64 -1.05
N GLN A 100 -1.33 1.93 0.06
CA GLN A 100 -2.50 1.36 0.74
C GLN A 100 -2.42 1.70 2.24
N PRO A 101 -2.66 2.97 2.60
CA PRO A 101 -2.64 3.35 3.99
C PRO A 101 -3.79 2.69 4.74
N PRO A 102 -3.57 2.14 5.96
CA PRO A 102 -4.65 1.51 6.69
C PRO A 102 -5.68 2.58 7.12
N PRO A 103 -6.99 2.30 7.00
CA PRO A 103 -8.03 3.24 7.40
C PRO A 103 -7.85 3.71 8.85
N GLY A 104 -8.17 4.97 9.11
CA GLY A 104 -8.05 5.57 10.45
C GLY A 104 -6.62 5.84 10.93
N THR A 105 -5.60 5.63 10.09
CA THR A 105 -4.23 6.01 10.39
C THR A 105 -3.90 7.43 9.91
N LEU A 106 -2.85 8.03 10.49
CA LEU A 106 -2.34 9.33 10.02
C LEU A 106 -1.95 9.30 8.54
N LEU A 107 -1.47 8.16 8.01
CA LEU A 107 -1.11 8.01 6.61
C LEU A 107 -2.35 8.04 5.69
N ALA A 108 -3.47 7.45 6.13
CA ALA A 108 -4.72 7.49 5.38
C ALA A 108 -5.27 8.92 5.34
N TRP A 109 -5.30 9.57 6.50
CA TRP A 109 -5.69 10.97 6.61
C TRP A 109 -4.80 11.89 5.76
N GLN A 110 -3.48 11.70 5.76
CA GLN A 110 -2.57 12.48 4.91
C GLN A 110 -2.83 12.26 3.42
N ARG A 111 -3.12 11.04 2.99
CA ARG A 111 -3.45 10.73 1.59
C ARG A 111 -4.79 11.35 1.19
N GLU A 112 -5.79 11.27 2.07
CA GLU A 112 -7.11 11.88 1.89
C GLU A 112 -7.02 13.41 1.80
N GLN A 113 -6.17 14.04 2.61
CA GLN A 113 -5.87 15.47 2.52
C GLN A 113 -5.11 15.86 1.25
N GLY A 114 -4.30 14.95 0.70
CA GLY A 114 -3.60 15.15 -0.56
C GLY A 114 -4.53 15.18 -1.77
N GLY A 115 -5.70 14.52 -1.67
CA GLY A 115 -6.75 14.43 -2.69
C GLY A 115 -6.28 14.08 -4.11
N ARG A 116 -7.21 13.98 -5.05
CA ARG A 116 -6.90 13.92 -6.49
C ARG A 116 -6.94 15.34 -7.03
N GLU A 117 -5.82 15.81 -7.56
CA GLU A 117 -5.79 17.09 -8.27
C GLU A 117 -6.53 16.98 -9.61
N VAL A 118 -7.45 17.91 -9.85
CA VAL A 118 -8.19 18.05 -11.09
C VAL A 118 -8.07 19.48 -11.57
N THR A 119 -7.54 19.66 -12.78
CA THR A 119 -7.51 20.97 -13.45
C THR A 119 -8.82 21.20 -14.19
N ILE A 120 -9.51 22.29 -13.85
CA ILE A 120 -10.81 22.67 -14.40
C ILE A 120 -10.69 22.96 -15.90
N ALA A 121 -11.44 22.22 -16.70
CA ALA A 121 -11.57 22.42 -18.13
C ALA A 121 -12.77 23.31 -18.48
N VAL A 122 -12.85 23.70 -19.75
CA VAL A 122 -13.99 24.47 -20.26
C VAL A 122 -15.27 23.64 -20.11
N GLY A 123 -16.25 24.21 -19.38
CA GLY A 123 -17.56 23.57 -19.16
C GLY A 123 -17.66 22.74 -17.89
N ASP A 124 -16.59 22.59 -17.11
CA ASP A 124 -16.63 21.90 -15.82
C ASP A 124 -17.42 22.71 -14.79
N THR A 125 -18.17 22.01 -13.95
CA THR A 125 -18.86 22.56 -12.78
C THR A 125 -18.51 21.75 -11.53
N LEU A 126 -18.56 22.38 -10.35
CA LEU A 126 -18.32 21.68 -9.08
C LEU A 126 -19.26 20.50 -8.88
N SER A 127 -20.53 20.61 -9.29
CA SER A 127 -21.52 19.53 -9.18
C SER A 127 -21.18 18.32 -10.05
N GLN A 128 -20.74 18.55 -11.30
CA GLN A 128 -20.33 17.45 -12.18
C GLN A 128 -19.05 16.79 -11.71
N ILE A 129 -18.10 17.56 -11.17
CA ILE A 129 -16.87 17.04 -10.58
C ILE A 129 -17.21 16.20 -9.34
N ALA A 130 -18.03 16.74 -8.44
CA ALA A 130 -18.53 16.04 -7.26
C ALA A 130 -19.18 14.69 -7.63
N GLU A 131 -20.09 14.69 -8.59
CA GLU A 131 -20.75 13.48 -9.07
C GLU A 131 -19.77 12.48 -9.70
N ARG A 132 -18.86 12.95 -10.55
CA ARG A 132 -17.84 12.11 -11.19
C ARG A 132 -16.95 11.39 -10.20
N PHE A 133 -16.61 12.05 -9.09
CA PHE A 133 -15.72 11.51 -8.07
C PHE A 133 -16.46 10.93 -6.86
N GLY A 134 -17.80 10.97 -6.85
CA GLY A 134 -18.62 10.44 -5.76
C GLY A 134 -18.44 11.17 -4.44
N VAL A 135 -18.10 12.46 -4.46
CA VAL A 135 -17.86 13.27 -3.26
C VAL A 135 -18.84 14.44 -3.15
N PRO A 136 -19.27 14.83 -1.93
CA PRO A 136 -20.09 16.02 -1.75
C PRO A 136 -19.38 17.30 -2.24
N VAL A 137 -20.13 18.19 -2.90
CA VAL A 137 -19.63 19.52 -3.31
C VAL A 137 -19.09 20.29 -2.10
N ALA A 138 -19.71 20.13 -0.93
CA ALA A 138 -19.27 20.77 0.31
C ALA A 138 -17.84 20.37 0.71
N ASP A 139 -17.46 19.11 0.49
CA ASP A 139 -16.14 18.59 0.86
C ASP A 139 -15.06 19.02 -0.14
N ILE A 140 -15.39 19.10 -1.44
CA ILE A 140 -14.51 19.73 -2.42
C ILE A 140 -14.26 21.20 -2.03
N LYS A 141 -15.31 21.92 -1.63
CA LYS A 141 -15.20 23.35 -1.28
C LYS A 141 -14.36 23.57 -0.03
N SER A 142 -14.59 22.81 1.04
CA SER A 142 -13.83 22.94 2.29
C SER A 142 -12.35 22.62 2.08
N THR A 143 -12.04 21.59 1.30
CA THR A 143 -10.67 21.16 0.96
C THR A 143 -9.91 22.23 0.16
N ASN A 144 -10.60 22.92 -0.75
CA ASN A 144 -10.00 23.91 -1.65
C ASN A 144 -10.16 25.37 -1.18
N GLY A 145 -10.67 25.60 0.03
CA GLY A 145 -10.92 26.95 0.56
C GLY A 145 -11.93 27.77 -0.25
N LEU A 146 -12.86 27.11 -0.96
CA LEU A 146 -13.86 27.77 -1.79
C LEU A 146 -15.06 28.21 -0.96
N SER A 147 -15.28 29.52 -0.87
CA SER A 147 -16.46 30.09 -0.19
C SER A 147 -17.73 30.07 -1.04
N ARG A 148 -17.59 29.95 -2.36
CA ARG A 148 -18.69 29.97 -3.35
C ARG A 148 -18.50 28.84 -4.35
N ASP A 149 -19.51 28.59 -5.17
CA ASP A 149 -19.49 27.51 -6.16
C ASP A 149 -18.79 27.91 -7.47
N VAL A 150 -18.02 29.00 -7.45
CA VAL A 150 -17.35 29.57 -8.62
C VAL A 150 -15.96 28.96 -8.75
N ILE A 151 -15.68 28.40 -9.92
CA ILE A 151 -14.39 27.82 -10.31
C ILE A 151 -13.94 28.41 -11.64
N TYR A 152 -12.63 28.48 -11.87
CA TYR A 152 -12.06 29.08 -13.07
C TYR A 152 -11.35 28.03 -13.93
N ILE A 153 -11.42 28.20 -15.25
CA ILE A 153 -10.70 27.35 -16.20
C ILE A 153 -9.19 27.44 -15.90
N GLY A 154 -8.53 26.28 -15.84
CA GLY A 154 -7.12 26.15 -15.48
C GLY A 154 -6.84 26.17 -13.98
N GLN A 155 -7.84 26.37 -13.12
CA GLN A 155 -7.72 26.19 -11.67
C GLN A 155 -7.51 24.71 -11.35
N THR A 156 -6.59 24.39 -10.44
CA THR A 156 -6.42 23.03 -9.92
C THR A 156 -7.17 22.91 -8.60
N LEU A 157 -8.05 21.91 -8.49
CA LEU A 157 -8.76 21.55 -7.27
C LEU A 157 -8.29 20.21 -6.73
N VAL A 158 -8.12 20.12 -5.43
CA VAL A 158 -7.87 18.90 -4.66
C VAL A 158 -9.20 18.24 -4.33
N ILE A 159 -9.50 17.10 -4.94
CA ILE A 159 -10.74 16.36 -4.71
C ILE A 159 -10.48 15.33 -3.60
N PRO A 160 -11.16 15.41 -2.43
CA PRO A 160 -10.98 14.41 -1.37
C PRO A 160 -11.42 13.02 -1.85
N GLU A 161 -10.97 11.94 -1.20
CA GLU A 161 -11.54 10.61 -1.46
C GLU A 161 -12.93 10.51 -0.83
N ALA A 162 -13.84 9.77 -1.47
CA ALA A 162 -15.17 9.53 -0.94
C ALA A 162 -15.10 8.71 0.36
N PRO A 163 -15.94 9.02 1.37
CA PRO A 163 -16.01 8.26 2.62
C PRO A 163 -16.51 6.82 2.44
#